data_AF-A0A2V5V092-F1
#
_entry.id   AF-A0A2V5V092-F1
#
_cell.length_a   1.000
_cell.length_b   1.000
_cell.length_c   1.000
_cell.angle_alpha   90.00
_cell.angle_beta   90.00
_cell.angle_gamma   90.00
#
_symmetry.space_group_name_H-M   'P 1'
#
loop_
_entity.id
_entity.type
_entity.pdbx_description
1 polymer ?
#
loop_
_entity_poly.entity_id
_entity_poly.type
_entity_poly.pdbx_seq_one_letter_code
_entity_poly.pdbx_strand_id
1 'polypeptide(L)'
;MKSFILVFFALFCVFNFVAQGQPPKPNPLGSAAANPKAQNPPPPISTASPQSDEVTKPPIEKNPLPINTNDMDTSVKPQDDFFMYADGGWIKRTEIPPEYSRWGSFNE
;
A
#
# COMPACT_ATOMS: atom_id res chain seq x y z
N MET A 1 -6.23 -55.41 -8.14
CA MET A 1 -5.11 -54.70 -8.78
C MET A 1 -5.54 -53.43 -9.54
N LYS A 2 -6.62 -53.47 -10.35
CA LYS A 2 -7.08 -52.31 -11.15
C LYS A 2 -7.68 -51.15 -10.33
N SER A 3 -8.43 -51.42 -9.27
CA SER A 3 -8.98 -50.37 -8.38
C SER A 3 -7.93 -49.68 -7.51
N PHE A 4 -6.84 -50.36 -7.16
CA PHE A 4 -5.76 -49.78 -6.36
C PHE A 4 -4.94 -48.75 -7.15
N ILE A 5 -4.78 -48.97 -8.46
CA ILE A 5 -4.11 -48.06 -9.38
C ILE A 5 -4.93 -46.77 -9.58
N LEU A 6 -6.26 -46.86 -9.61
CA LEU A 6 -7.14 -45.68 -9.74
C LEU A 6 -7.17 -44.80 -8.49
N VAL A 7 -7.10 -45.41 -7.29
CA VAL A 7 -7.05 -44.65 -6.03
C VAL A 7 -5.69 -43.95 -5.85
N PHE A 8 -4.59 -44.60 -6.23
CA PHE A 8 -3.27 -43.97 -6.23
C PHE A 8 -3.15 -42.84 -7.25
N PHE A 9 -3.74 -43.01 -8.45
CA PHE A 9 -3.77 -41.97 -9.47
C PHE A 9 -4.57 -40.74 -9.01
N ALA A 10 -5.73 -40.96 -8.38
CA ALA A 10 -6.54 -39.88 -7.81
C ALA A 10 -5.83 -39.13 -6.67
N LEU A 11 -5.09 -39.85 -5.80
CA LEU A 11 -4.32 -39.22 -4.71
C LEU A 11 -3.13 -38.41 -5.26
N PHE A 12 -2.47 -38.90 -6.31
CA PHE A 12 -1.36 -38.19 -6.96
C PHE A 12 -1.84 -36.94 -7.72
N CYS A 13 -3.04 -36.95 -8.30
CA CYS A 13 -3.65 -35.78 -8.92
C CYS A 13 -3.95 -34.64 -7.93
N VAL A 14 -4.41 -34.97 -6.72
CA VAL A 14 -4.66 -33.95 -5.68
C VAL A 14 -3.36 -33.37 -5.12
N PHE A 15 -2.30 -34.19 -4.99
CA PHE A 15 -1.02 -33.73 -4.44
C PHE A 15 -0.23 -32.81 -5.41
N ASN A 16 -0.34 -33.02 -6.72
CA ASN A 16 0.30 -32.13 -7.70
C ASN A 16 -0.47 -30.81 -7.91
N PHE A 17 -1.77 -30.77 -7.59
CA PHE A 17 -2.57 -29.55 -7.74
C PHE A 17 -2.22 -28.48 -6.69
N VAL A 18 -1.85 -28.88 -5.48
CA VAL A 18 -1.43 -27.95 -4.40
C VAL A 18 -0.02 -27.36 -4.60
N ALA A 19 0.76 -27.89 -5.55
CA ALA A 19 2.16 -27.49 -5.77
C ALA A 19 2.39 -26.48 -6.93
N GLN A 20 1.33 -25.91 -7.53
CA GLN A 20 1.46 -24.97 -8.66
C GLN A 20 0.83 -23.58 -8.42
N GLY A 21 0.47 -23.25 -7.18
CA GLY A 21 0.10 -21.89 -6.83
C GLY A 21 1.32 -20.97 -6.77
N GLN A 22 1.94 -20.64 -7.91
CA GLN A 22 2.91 -19.55 -7.95
C GLN A 22 2.22 -18.26 -7.46
N PRO A 23 2.85 -17.46 -6.58
CA PRO A 23 2.32 -16.15 -6.24
C PRO A 23 2.18 -15.31 -7.52
N PRO A 24 1.13 -14.48 -7.65
CA PRO A 24 0.94 -13.65 -8.83
C PRO A 24 2.19 -12.80 -9.04
N LYS A 25 2.79 -12.89 -10.24
CA LYS A 25 3.93 -12.05 -10.62
C LYS A 25 3.46 -10.59 -10.59
N PRO A 26 4.20 -9.66 -9.96
CA PRO A 26 3.85 -8.25 -10.03
C PRO A 26 3.84 -7.82 -11.50
N ASN A 27 2.79 -7.11 -11.89
CA ASN A 27 2.68 -6.54 -13.23
C ASN A 27 3.92 -5.69 -13.52
N PRO A 28 4.53 -5.79 -14.71
CA PRO A 28 5.57 -4.85 -15.08
C PRO A 28 4.96 -3.45 -15.01
N LEU A 29 5.59 -2.54 -14.28
CA LEU A 29 5.37 -1.09 -14.39
C LEU A 29 5.74 -0.67 -15.81
N GLY A 30 4.81 -0.90 -16.72
CA GLY A 30 4.99 -0.81 -18.16
C GLY A 30 4.09 0.27 -18.73
N SER A 31 4.65 1.46 -18.82
CA SER A 31 4.44 2.45 -19.88
C SER A 31 2.99 2.83 -20.17
N ALA A 32 2.54 3.92 -19.53
CA ALA A 32 1.41 4.68 -20.00
C ALA A 32 1.77 5.28 -21.38
N ALA A 33 1.36 4.60 -22.45
CA ALA A 33 1.20 5.22 -23.75
C ALA A 33 0.11 6.31 -23.60
N ALA A 34 0.53 7.55 -23.84
CA ALA A 34 -0.30 8.74 -23.71
C ALA A 34 -1.54 8.68 -24.63
N ASN A 35 -2.70 9.04 -24.07
CA ASN A 35 -3.87 9.46 -24.84
C ASN A 35 -3.80 10.99 -25.03
N PRO A 36 -3.68 11.53 -26.25
CA PRO A 36 -3.61 12.96 -26.47
C PRO A 36 -5.02 13.53 -26.62
N LYS A 37 -5.63 14.01 -25.53
CA LYS A 37 -6.64 15.08 -25.61
C LYS A 37 -6.86 15.79 -24.27
N ALA A 38 -6.30 17.00 -24.22
CA ALA A 38 -6.71 18.19 -23.47
C ALA A 38 -6.70 18.15 -21.93
N GLN A 39 -5.50 18.17 -21.34
CA GLN A 39 -5.26 18.96 -20.14
C GLN A 39 -4.85 20.37 -20.57
N ASN A 40 -5.58 21.40 -20.14
CA ASN A 40 -4.99 22.75 -20.09
C ASN A 40 -3.89 22.71 -19.02
N PRO A 41 -2.66 23.16 -19.33
CA PRO A 41 -1.58 23.06 -18.37
C PRO A 41 -1.89 23.93 -17.13
N PRO A 42 -1.67 23.43 -15.90
CA PRO A 42 -1.56 24.34 -14.77
C PRO A 42 -0.40 25.33 -15.06
N PRO A 43 -0.55 26.62 -14.72
CA PRO A 43 0.48 27.62 -15.02
C PRO A 43 1.80 27.27 -14.32
N PRO A 44 2.97 27.57 -14.93
CA PRO A 44 4.25 27.38 -14.28
C PRO A 44 4.42 28.44 -13.21
N ILE A 45 4.45 28.06 -11.93
CA ILE A 45 4.97 28.96 -10.89
C ILE A 45 6.47 28.70 -10.81
N SER A 46 7.23 29.54 -11.51
CA SER A 46 8.68 29.64 -11.35
C SER A 46 9.01 30.71 -10.30
N THR A 47 9.85 30.29 -9.36
CA THR A 47 10.82 31.08 -8.60
C THR A 47 10.32 32.13 -7.60
N ALA A 48 10.49 31.83 -6.31
CA ALA A 48 11.16 32.75 -5.37
C ALA A 48 11.68 31.97 -4.15
N SER A 49 13.00 31.78 -4.06
CA SER A 49 13.65 31.79 -2.75
C SER A 49 13.74 33.24 -2.28
N PRO A 50 13.39 33.51 -1.02
CA PRO A 50 14.17 34.38 -0.15
C PRO A 50 14.66 33.53 1.05
N GLN A 51 15.97 33.32 1.14
CA GLN A 51 16.86 34.00 2.09
C GLN A 51 16.53 33.74 3.56
N SER A 52 17.47 32.99 4.15
CA SER A 52 18.01 33.16 5.50
C SER A 52 17.48 34.35 6.28
N ASP A 53 16.62 34.07 7.26
CA ASP A 53 16.50 34.83 8.49
C ASP A 53 16.73 33.89 9.67
N GLU A 54 17.74 34.24 10.45
CA GLU A 54 18.09 33.62 11.72
C GLU A 54 16.93 33.81 12.71
N VAL A 55 16.25 32.73 13.07
CA VAL A 55 15.27 32.71 14.17
C VAL A 55 15.68 31.62 15.15
N THR A 56 16.07 32.09 16.33
CA THR A 56 16.36 31.39 17.58
C THR A 56 15.66 30.03 17.71
N LYS A 57 16.46 28.98 17.89
CA LYS A 57 16.02 27.61 18.18
C LYS A 57 14.95 27.62 19.28
N PRO A 58 13.68 27.32 18.97
CA PRO A 58 12.66 27.16 20.00
C PRO A 58 13.04 25.96 20.89
N PRO A 59 12.57 25.91 22.15
CA PRO A 59 12.74 24.74 23.01
C PRO A 59 12.37 23.49 22.22
N ILE A 60 13.14 22.40 22.40
CA ILE A 60 12.84 21.11 21.78
C ILE A 60 11.55 20.59 22.40
N GLU A 61 10.42 21.13 21.96
CA GLU A 61 9.13 20.49 22.04
C GLU A 61 9.30 19.15 21.34
N LYS A 62 9.03 18.08 22.06
CA LYS A 62 9.26 16.72 21.58
C LYS A 62 8.31 16.49 20.41
N ASN A 63 8.77 16.81 19.20
CA ASN A 63 7.99 16.69 17.98
C ASN A 63 7.38 15.29 17.94
N PRO A 64 6.07 15.14 17.74
CA PRO A 64 5.47 13.83 17.61
C PRO A 64 6.20 13.06 16.51
N LEU A 65 6.28 11.74 16.68
CA LEU A 65 6.92 10.91 15.66
C LEU A 65 6.17 11.12 14.33
N PRO A 66 6.89 11.25 13.21
CA PRO A 66 6.27 11.41 11.90
C PRO A 66 5.36 10.23 11.50
N ILE A 67 5.55 9.08 12.12
CA ILE A 67 4.76 7.86 11.92
C ILE A 67 4.21 7.42 13.27
N ASN A 68 2.91 7.17 13.33
CA ASN A 68 2.25 6.58 14.48
C ASN A 68 2.36 5.05 14.41
N THR A 69 3.15 4.47 15.32
CA THR A 69 3.41 3.02 15.32
C THR A 69 2.18 2.18 15.66
N ASN A 70 1.13 2.77 16.22
CA ASN A 70 -0.13 2.07 16.50
C ASN A 70 -0.96 1.83 15.24
N ASP A 71 -0.67 2.54 14.15
CA ASP A 71 -1.43 2.46 12.89
C ASP A 71 -0.90 1.33 12.00
N MET A 72 0.30 0.84 12.32
CA MET A 72 1.03 -0.15 11.55
C MET A 72 0.55 -1.58 11.78
N ASP A 73 0.58 -2.39 10.72
CA ASP A 73 0.43 -3.84 10.78
C ASP A 73 1.76 -4.53 10.44
N THR A 74 2.53 -4.87 11.48
CA THR A 74 3.86 -5.49 11.33
C THR A 74 3.80 -6.96 10.90
N SER A 75 2.61 -7.54 10.73
CA SER A 75 2.46 -8.87 10.12
C SER A 75 2.63 -8.84 8.59
N VAL A 76 2.45 -7.67 7.98
CA VAL A 76 2.68 -7.44 6.54
C VAL A 76 4.12 -7.00 6.32
N LYS A 77 4.81 -7.58 5.35
CA LYS A 77 6.15 -7.10 4.99
C LYS A 77 6.01 -5.80 4.18
N PRO A 78 6.77 -4.74 4.51
CA PRO A 78 6.66 -3.46 3.80
C PRO A 78 7.03 -3.55 2.31
N GLN A 79 7.83 -4.55 1.91
CA GLN A 79 8.19 -4.78 0.51
C GLN A 79 7.04 -5.40 -0.30
N ASP A 80 6.11 -6.09 0.37
CA ASP A 80 4.99 -6.76 -0.28
C ASP A 80 3.81 -5.79 -0.42
N ASP A 81 3.48 -5.06 0.64
CA ASP A 81 2.48 -3.98 0.64
C ASP A 81 2.78 -2.94 1.72
N PHE A 82 3.36 -1.81 1.31
CA PHE A 82 3.73 -0.75 2.25
C PHE A 82 2.51 -0.04 2.85
N PHE A 83 1.40 0.08 2.11
CA PHE A 83 0.20 0.75 2.61
C PHE A 83 -0.42 -0.07 3.73
N MET A 84 -0.59 -1.38 3.53
CA MET A 84 -1.11 -2.26 4.59
C MET A 84 -0.12 -2.40 5.76
N TYR A 85 1.19 -2.35 5.52
CA TYR A 85 2.17 -2.31 6.61
C TYR A 85 2.06 -1.02 7.45
N ALA A 86 1.94 0.15 6.82
CA ALA A 86 1.93 1.44 7.51
C ALA A 86 0.59 1.74 8.19
N ASP A 87 -0.53 1.42 7.52
CA ASP A 87 -1.88 1.85 7.92
C ASP A 87 -2.81 0.68 8.27
N GLY A 88 -2.38 -0.58 8.09
CA GLY A 88 -3.25 -1.75 8.23
C GLY A 88 -3.83 -1.94 9.64
N GLY A 89 -3.12 -1.48 10.68
CA GLY A 89 -3.65 -1.43 12.04
C GLY A 89 -4.79 -0.42 12.18
N TRP A 90 -4.72 0.72 11.49
CA TRP A 90 -5.77 1.74 11.45
C TRP A 90 -6.99 1.24 10.66
N ILE A 91 -6.77 0.66 9.49
CA ILE A 91 -7.84 0.10 8.64
C ILE A 91 -8.67 -0.94 9.38
N LYS A 92 -8.06 -1.78 10.23
CA LYS A 92 -8.75 -2.85 10.97
C LYS A 92 -9.68 -2.34 12.07
N ARG A 93 -9.42 -1.16 12.64
CA ARG A 93 -10.14 -0.65 13.84
C ARG A 93 -11.03 0.54 13.55
N THR A 94 -10.83 1.23 12.43
CA THR A 94 -11.52 2.47 12.12
C THR A 94 -12.68 2.21 11.17
N GLU A 95 -13.88 2.60 11.58
CA GLU A 95 -15.09 2.58 10.76
C GLU A 95 -15.32 3.96 10.13
N ILE A 96 -15.88 3.99 8.92
CA ILE A 96 -16.25 5.25 8.25
C ILE A 96 -17.57 5.74 8.86
N PRO A 97 -17.62 6.95 9.46
CA PRO A 97 -18.87 7.48 9.99
C PRO A 97 -19.91 7.65 8.87
N PRO A 98 -21.22 7.40 9.13
CA PRO A 98 -22.25 7.33 8.11
C PRO A 98 -22.48 8.64 7.33
N GLU A 99 -22.07 9.77 7.89
CA GLU A 99 -22.15 11.09 7.25
C GLU A 99 -21.05 11.33 6.19
N TYR A 100 -20.01 10.49 6.15
CA TYR A 100 -18.90 10.64 5.22
C TYR A 100 -18.85 9.49 4.21
N SER A 101 -18.50 9.81 2.97
CA SER A 101 -18.21 8.79 1.94
C SER A 101 -16.78 8.23 2.04
N ARG A 102 -15.89 8.93 2.75
CA ARG A 102 -14.49 8.55 2.99
C ARG A 102 -14.00 9.11 4.32
N TRP A 103 -13.22 8.31 5.04
CA TRP A 103 -12.55 8.68 6.27
C TRP A 103 -11.03 8.43 6.18
N GLY A 104 -10.23 9.17 6.94
CA GLY A 104 -8.76 9.08 6.98
C GLY A 104 -8.10 10.42 7.33
N SER A 105 -6.76 10.47 7.29
CA SER A 105 -5.92 11.58 7.79
C SER A 105 -6.31 13.01 7.40
N PHE A 106 -7.00 13.22 6.26
CA PHE A 106 -7.45 14.57 5.85
C PHE A 106 -8.74 15.04 6.53
N ASN A 107 -9.53 14.11 7.06
CA ASN A 107 -10.87 14.37 7.59
C ASN A 107 -11.02 13.99 9.07
N GLU A 108 -10.05 13.27 9.66
CA GLU A 108 -10.07 12.80 11.05
C GLU A 108 -9.64 13.85 12.08
#